data_AF-A0A915MS63-F1
#
_entry.id   AF-A0A915MS63-F1
#
_cell.length_a   1.000
_cell.length_b   1.000
_cell.length_c   1.000
_cell.angle_alpha   90.00
_cell.angle_beta   90.00
_cell.angle_gamma   90.00
#
_symmetry.space_group_name_H-M   'P 1'
#
loop_
_entity.id
_entity.type
_entity.pdbx_description
1 polymer ?
#
loop_
_entity_poly.entity_id
_entity_poly.type
_entity_poly.pdbx_seq_one_letter_code
_entity_poly.pdbx_strand_id
1 'polypeptide(L)' 'MPPARKVPKLHKKAIVVKKGTEFSDILKQQFVIGKEIGQGGFGRIYEGIE' A
#
# COMPACT_ATOMS: atom_id res chain seq x y z
N MET A 1 26.61 -4.70 26.66
CA MET A 1 25.28 -4.78 26.02
C MET A 1 25.21 -6.05 25.19
N PRO A 2 24.21 -6.92 25.36
CA PRO A 2 24.01 -8.05 24.47
C PRO A 2 23.61 -7.56 23.06
N PRO A 3 24.00 -8.28 21.98
CA PRO A 3 23.68 -7.88 20.62
C PRO A 3 22.17 -7.96 20.36
N ALA A 4 21.64 -6.97 19.62
CA ALA A 4 20.22 -6.90 19.28
C ALA A 4 19.79 -8.16 18.49
N ARG A 5 18.82 -8.88 19.04
CA ARG A 5 18.25 -10.09 18.42
C ARG A 5 17.53 -9.69 17.13
N LYS A 6 17.98 -10.19 15.98
CA LYS A 6 17.27 -9.99 14.70
C LYS A 6 15.95 -10.74 14.75
N VAL A 7 14.86 -10.03 15.04
CA VAL A 7 13.50 -10.58 15.01
C VAL A 7 13.04 -10.56 13.54
N PRO A 8 12.74 -11.72 12.93
CA PRO A 8 12.23 -11.75 11.57
C PRO A 8 10.84 -11.10 11.52
N LYS A 9 10.62 -10.20 10.56
CA LYS A 9 9.30 -9.59 10.34
C LYS A 9 8.33 -10.68 9.87
N LEU A 10 7.32 -10.96 10.69
CA LEU A 10 6.28 -11.96 10.40
C LEU A 10 5.30 -11.54 9.28
N HIS A 11 5.24 -10.24 8.95
CA HIS A 11 4.34 -9.72 7.91
C HIS A 11 5.06 -9.50 6.58
N LYS A 12 4.39 -9.86 5.49
CA LYS A 12 4.81 -9.49 4.13
C LYS A 12 4.43 -8.02 3.87
N LYS A 13 5.28 -7.30 3.13
CA LYS A 13 4.98 -5.93 2.70
C LYS A 13 3.76 -5.91 1.78
N ALA A 14 3.01 -4.81 1.83
CA ALA A 14 1.90 -4.57 0.92
C ALA A 14 2.35 -4.58 -0.55
N ILE A 15 1.53 -5.23 -1.39
CA ILE A 15 1.72 -5.37 -2.84
C ILE A 15 1.65 -3.98 -3.49
N VAL A 16 2.48 -3.76 -4.52
CA VAL A 16 2.43 -2.55 -5.35
C VAL A 16 1.25 -2.67 -6.31
N VAL A 17 0.42 -1.64 -6.39
CA VAL A 17 -0.63 -1.54 -7.39
C VAL A 17 -0.16 -0.61 -8.50
N LYS A 18 -0.46 -0.96 -9.75
CA LYS A 18 0.03 -0.22 -10.91
C LYS A 18 -0.75 1.10 -11.03
N LYS A 19 -0.07 2.17 -11.46
CA LYS A 19 -0.73 3.41 -11.85
C LYS A 19 -1.71 3.14 -12.99
N GLY A 20 -2.91 3.71 -12.91
CA GLY A 20 -3.99 3.49 -13.86
C GLY A 20 -4.84 2.26 -13.56
N THR A 21 -4.63 1.58 -12.42
CA THR A 21 -5.57 0.55 -11.97
C THR A 21 -6.87 1.20 -11.54
N GLU A 22 -7.96 0.77 -12.18
CA GLU A 22 -9.32 1.18 -11.87
C GLU A 22 -9.92 0.22 -10.83
N PHE A 23 -10.60 0.75 -9.83
CA PHE A 23 -11.37 -0.05 -8.89
C PHE A 23 -12.63 0.68 -8.47
N SER A 24 -13.63 -0.10 -8.07
CA SER A 24 -14.89 0.41 -7.55
C SER A 24 -14.98 0.16 -6.05
N ASP A 25 -15.37 1.18 -5.29
CA ASP A 25 -15.65 1.05 -3.86
C ASP A 25 -17.01 0.37 -3.60
N ILE A 26 -17.31 0.01 -2.35
CA ILE A 26 -18.61 -0.49 -1.90
C ILE A 26 -19.77 0.46 -2.25
N LEU A 27 -19.50 1.77 -2.40
CA LEU A 27 -20.48 2.77 -2.85
C LEU A 27 -20.59 2.88 -4.38
N LYS A 28 -19.97 1.98 -5.15
CA LYS A 28 -19.90 2.00 -6.62
C LYS A 28 -19.21 3.23 -7.21
N GLN A 29 -18.43 3.95 -6.42
CA GLN A 29 -17.58 5.03 -6.90
C GLN A 29 -16.37 4.43 -7.61
N GLN A 30 -16.04 4.94 -8.79
CA GLN A 30 -14.89 4.51 -9.56
C GLN A 30 -13.69 5.38 -9.19
N PHE A 31 -12.54 4.74 -8.96
CA PHE A 31 -11.29 5.41 -8.65
C PHE A 31 -10.19 4.88 -9.55
N VAL A 32 -9.34 5.80 -10.02
CA VAL A 32 -8.12 5.45 -10.75
C VAL A 32 -6.92 5.67 -9.85
N ILE A 33 -6.09 4.64 -9.67
CA ILE A 33 -4.88 4.71 -8.85
C ILE A 33 -3.84 5.60 -9.54
N GLY A 34 -3.47 6.69 -8.87
CA GLY A 34 -2.44 7.64 -9.26
C GLY A 34 -1.05 7.27 -8.75
N LYS A 35 -0.28 8.30 -8.36
CA LYS A 35 1.09 8.12 -7.88
C LYS A 35 1.10 7.58 -6.45
N GLU A 36 2.07 6.74 -6.11
CA GLU A 36 2.31 6.35 -4.71
C GLU A 36 2.81 7.56 -3.91
N ILE A 37 2.10 7.88 -2.82
CA ILE A 37 2.42 8.98 -1.90
C ILE A 37 3.25 8.45 -0.72
N GLY A 38 3.01 7.19 -0.32
CA GLY A 38 3.74 6.60 0.79
C GLY A 38 3.43 5.13 1.04
N GLN A 39 4.26 4.51 1.86
CA GLN A 39 4.15 3.11 2.26
C GLN A 39 4.23 2.97 3.78
N GLY A 40 3.23 2.32 4.37
CA GLY A 40 3.24 1.87 5.76
C GLY A 40 3.65 0.40 5.89
N GLY A 41 3.66 -0.12 7.12
CA GLY A 41 4.00 -1.53 7.40
C GLY A 41 3.03 -2.54 6.78
N PHE A 42 1.77 -2.14 6.60
CA PHE A 42 0.67 -3.01 6.16
C PHE A 42 -0.07 -2.52 4.90
N GLY A 43 0.30 -1.36 4.36
CA GLY A 43 -0.43 -0.74 3.25
C GLY A 43 0.38 0.29 2.49
N ARG A 44 -0.14 0.72 1.34
CA ARG A 44 0.39 1.81 0.53
C ARG A 44 -0.70 2.83 0.30
N ILE A 45 -0.31 4.09 0.16
CA ILE A 45 -1.20 5.21 -0.08
C ILE A 45 -0.90 5.73 -1.49
N TYR A 46 -1.95 5.89 -2.27
CA TYR A 46 -1.88 6.41 -3.64
C TYR A 46 -2.76 7.65 -3.77
N GLU A 47 -2.40 8.53 -4.69
CA GLU A 47 -3.28 9.61 -5.14
C GLU A 47 -4.47 9.01 -5.89
N GLY A 48 -5.66 9.56 -5.66
CA GLY A 48 -6.83 9.28 -6.51
C GLY A 48 -6.80 10.21 -7.72
N ILE A 49 -7.05 9.66 -8.90
CA ILE A 49 -7.33 10.44 -10.11
C ILE A 49 -8.83 10.24 -10.41
N GLU A 50 -9.57 11.35 -10.47
CA GLU A 50 -10.96 11.40 -10.97
C GLU A 50 -11.00 11.28 -12.50
#